data_AF-A0A7J5YKY4-F1
#
_entry.id   AF-A0A7J5YKY4-F1
#
_cell.length_a   1.000
_cell.length_b   1.000
_cell.length_c   1.000
_cell.angle_alpha   90.00
_cell.angle_beta   90.00
_cell.angle_gamma   90.00
#
_symmetry.space_group_name_H-M   'P 1'
#
loop_
_entity.id
_entity.type
_entity.pdbx_description
1 polymer ?
#
loop_
_entity_poly.entity_id
_entity_poly.type
_entity_poly.pdbx_seq_one_letter_code
_entity_poly.pdbx_strand_id
1 'polypeptide(L)'
;MYDRRVVRGNTYAQQIIPTVNLYLEELSDVIVASDIECQTDAFLDKPATPLFIPAKSGKDVETQIEEGELFDFDREVQALLEVLVGKTVEQSLEEVMEEEELAGLRAQQRAFRELRNNELEEVLRLKEQERRRSKEKERRVAQQKEVLRKEREVAEKIAARAFTQQYLADLLPAVFTSLRSHGYFYDPVEKAIIDDVARKRQEAFKDTQ
;
A
#
# COMPACT_ATOMS: atom_id res chain seq x y z
N MET A 1 -68.44 95.26 -9.90
CA MET A 1 -67.36 95.67 -10.82
C MET A 1 -66.47 96.66 -10.08
N TYR A 2 -65.15 96.66 -10.31
CA TYR A 2 -64.24 97.70 -9.79
C TYR A 2 -64.51 99.04 -10.55
N ASP A 3 -63.96 100.23 -10.23
CA ASP A 3 -62.66 100.53 -9.63
C ASP A 3 -62.53 102.03 -9.18
N ARG A 4 -61.86 102.27 -8.02
CA ARG A 4 -60.77 103.28 -7.72
C ARG A 4 -60.89 104.83 -7.80
N ARG A 5 -59.96 105.49 -7.03
CA ARG A 5 -59.34 106.86 -7.19
C ARG A 5 -60.24 108.08 -6.85
N VAL A 6 -59.83 109.36 -6.61
CA VAL A 6 -58.58 110.15 -6.27
C VAL A 6 -59.01 111.64 -6.03
N VAL A 7 -58.35 112.58 -5.30
CA VAL A 7 -57.52 112.62 -4.05
C VAL A 7 -57.23 114.11 -3.64
N ARG A 8 -56.87 114.38 -2.35
CA ARG A 8 -56.29 115.64 -1.77
C ARG A 8 -57.19 116.89 -1.55
N GLY A 9 -56.70 117.78 -0.65
CA GLY A 9 -57.22 119.11 -0.23
C GLY A 9 -57.98 119.07 1.12
N ASN A 10 -57.99 120.06 2.02
CA ASN A 10 -57.30 121.36 2.18
C ASN A 10 -57.25 121.69 3.71
N THR A 11 -56.13 122.00 4.36
CA THR A 11 -55.49 123.34 4.61
C THR A 11 -56.30 124.40 5.42
N TYR A 12 -55.95 124.52 6.72
CA TYR A 12 -55.86 125.72 7.60
C TYR A 12 -57.07 126.62 7.98
N ALA A 13 -57.16 126.89 9.29
CA ALA A 13 -57.51 128.19 9.91
C ALA A 13 -56.78 128.25 11.29
N GLN A 14 -55.71 129.04 11.43
CA GLN A 14 -55.67 130.44 11.91
C GLN A 14 -55.97 130.67 13.40
N GLN A 15 -54.92 130.99 14.17
CA GLN A 15 -54.96 131.97 15.28
C GLN A 15 -53.67 132.83 15.20
N ILE A 16 -53.79 134.13 15.47
CA ILE A 16 -52.72 135.13 15.34
C ILE A 16 -52.76 136.07 16.55
N ILE A 17 -51.67 136.13 17.32
CA ILE A 17 -51.39 137.16 18.34
C ILE A 17 -49.85 137.32 18.48
N PRO A 18 -49.32 138.44 18.99
CA PRO A 18 -48.99 139.59 18.15
C PRO A 18 -47.47 139.87 18.08
N THR A 19 -47.06 140.73 17.15
CA THR A 19 -45.68 141.25 17.07
C THR A 19 -45.35 142.18 18.23
N VAL A 20 -44.32 141.85 18.99
CA VAL A 20 -43.57 142.80 19.83
C VAL A 20 -42.20 143.06 19.19
N ASN A 21 -41.75 144.31 19.21
CA ASN A 21 -40.62 144.76 18.39
C ASN A 21 -39.26 144.35 18.97
N LEU A 22 -38.30 144.05 18.10
CA LEU A 22 -36.94 143.70 18.49
C LEU A 22 -36.17 144.94 18.97
N TYR A 23 -35.78 144.93 20.23
CA TYR A 23 -34.58 145.59 20.73
C TYR A 23 -33.86 144.61 21.67
N LEU A 24 -32.54 144.53 21.55
CA LEU A 24 -31.67 143.73 22.39
C LEU A 24 -30.68 144.68 23.07
N GLU A 25 -30.70 144.72 24.40
CA GLU A 25 -29.66 145.34 25.22
C GLU A 25 -28.81 144.23 25.85
N GLU A 26 -27.49 144.32 25.72
CA GLU A 26 -26.57 143.43 26.41
C GLU A 26 -26.28 143.97 27.82
N LEU A 27 -26.65 143.21 28.85
CA LEU A 27 -26.25 143.45 30.23
C LEU A 27 -25.19 142.42 30.64
N SER A 28 -24.02 142.89 31.03
CA SER A 28 -22.79 142.11 31.17
C SER A 28 -22.30 141.98 32.62
N ASP A 29 -23.12 141.37 33.48
CA ASP A 29 -22.71 141.02 34.85
C ASP A 29 -21.93 139.70 34.89
N VAL A 30 -20.67 139.78 35.32
CA VAL A 30 -19.79 138.60 35.51
C VAL A 30 -20.05 138.01 36.90
N ILE A 31 -20.70 136.84 36.94
CA ILE A 31 -20.98 136.11 38.18
C ILE A 31 -19.67 135.47 38.70
N VAL A 32 -19.31 135.78 39.94
CA VAL A 32 -18.11 135.21 40.59
C VAL A 32 -18.36 133.74 40.93
N ALA A 33 -17.52 132.85 40.42
CA ALA A 33 -17.52 131.43 40.79
C ALA A 33 -16.82 131.21 42.13
N SER A 34 -17.28 130.20 42.88
CA SER A 34 -16.68 129.73 44.13
C SER A 34 -16.54 128.21 44.07
N ASP A 35 -15.31 127.72 43.96
CA ASP A 35 -15.04 126.29 43.87
C ASP A 35 -15.22 125.60 45.23
N ILE A 36 -15.78 124.38 45.21
CA ILE A 36 -15.96 123.53 46.38
C ILE A 36 -15.34 122.17 46.05
N GLU A 37 -14.26 121.83 46.76
CA GLU A 37 -13.58 120.55 46.58
C GLU A 37 -14.25 119.45 47.42
N CYS A 38 -14.57 118.32 46.78
CA CYS A 38 -15.09 117.13 47.44
C CYS A 38 -14.02 116.04 47.46
N GLN A 39 -13.52 115.68 48.64
CA GLN A 39 -12.55 114.60 48.81
C GLN A 39 -13.21 113.24 48.49
N THR A 40 -12.85 112.65 47.34
CA THR A 40 -13.21 111.27 46.98
C THR A 40 -12.13 110.29 47.45
N ASP A 41 -12.56 109.19 48.08
CA ASP A 41 -11.66 108.14 48.56
C ASP A 41 -11.27 107.18 47.42
N ALA A 42 -10.14 106.50 47.55
CA ALA A 42 -9.56 105.69 46.49
C ALA A 42 -10.31 104.35 46.31
N PHE A 43 -10.88 104.12 45.12
CA PHE A 43 -11.45 102.83 44.76
C PHE A 43 -10.36 101.75 44.71
N LEU A 44 -10.47 100.74 45.57
CA LEU A 44 -9.64 99.54 45.55
C LEU A 44 -10.33 98.43 44.75
N ASP A 45 -9.59 97.79 43.84
CA ASP A 45 -10.12 96.69 43.03
C ASP A 45 -10.51 95.48 43.89
N LYS A 46 -11.74 95.00 43.69
CA LYS A 46 -12.25 93.79 44.32
C LYS A 46 -11.62 92.56 43.64
N PRO A 47 -11.11 91.56 44.39
CA PRO A 47 -10.59 90.34 43.78
C PRO A 47 -11.67 89.60 42.98
N ALA A 48 -11.25 88.98 41.88
CA ALA A 48 -12.15 88.28 40.96
C ALA A 48 -12.96 87.19 41.69
N THR A 49 -14.28 87.21 41.50
CA THR A 49 -15.19 86.20 42.06
C THR A 49 -14.80 84.80 41.58
N PRO A 50 -14.67 83.78 42.45
CA PRO A 50 -14.30 82.44 42.04
C PRO A 50 -15.32 81.84 41.07
N LEU A 51 -14.82 81.09 40.08
CA LEU A 51 -15.65 80.43 39.08
C LEU A 51 -16.53 79.36 39.73
N PHE A 52 -17.85 79.44 39.50
CA PHE A 52 -18.79 78.43 39.97
C PHE A 52 -18.67 77.16 39.11
N ILE A 53 -18.18 76.08 39.70
CA ILE A 53 -18.19 74.73 39.11
C ILE A 53 -19.43 74.01 39.65
N PRO A 54 -20.41 73.65 38.81
CA PRO A 54 -21.57 72.87 39.25
C PRO A 54 -21.13 71.50 39.80
N ALA A 55 -21.68 71.09 40.94
CA ALA A 55 -21.53 69.71 41.40
C ALA A 55 -22.20 68.75 40.41
N LYS A 56 -21.58 67.58 40.16
CA LYS A 56 -22.12 66.56 39.26
C LYS A 56 -23.47 66.08 39.80
N SER A 57 -24.55 66.38 39.07
CA SER A 57 -25.91 66.01 39.45
C SER A 57 -26.33 64.72 38.74
N GLY A 58 -26.43 63.65 39.52
CA GLY A 58 -26.72 62.30 39.05
C GLY A 58 -26.10 61.26 40.00
N LYS A 59 -26.61 60.03 39.97
CA LYS A 59 -25.91 58.89 40.58
C LYS A 59 -25.24 58.11 39.46
N ASP A 60 -23.93 57.97 39.54
CA ASP A 60 -23.22 56.98 38.74
C ASP A 60 -23.60 55.59 39.27
N VAL A 61 -23.91 54.68 38.34
CA VAL A 61 -24.19 53.27 38.62
C VAL A 61 -23.49 52.47 37.53
N GLU A 62 -22.62 51.56 37.94
CA GLU A 62 -22.03 50.55 37.07
C GLU A 62 -22.72 49.20 37.28
N THR A 63 -22.76 48.38 36.24
CA THR A 63 -23.28 47.01 36.28
C THR A 63 -22.28 46.12 35.57
N GLN A 64 -21.49 45.38 36.33
CA GLN A 64 -20.62 44.32 35.84
C GLN A 64 -21.38 42.98 35.91
N ILE A 65 -20.96 42.02 35.09
CA ILE A 65 -21.38 40.61 35.19
C ILE A 65 -20.15 39.85 35.68
N GLU A 66 -20.29 39.11 36.77
CA GLU A 66 -19.20 38.38 37.41
C GLU A 66 -19.00 36.97 36.83
N GLU A 67 -17.82 36.40 37.07
CA GLU A 67 -17.45 35.08 36.54
C GLU A 67 -18.40 33.98 37.04
N GLY A 68 -19.20 33.43 36.12
CA GLY A 68 -20.20 32.39 36.38
C GLY A 68 -21.66 32.86 36.37
N GLU A 69 -21.97 34.16 36.41
CA GLU A 69 -23.37 34.64 36.44
C GLU A 69 -24.18 34.34 35.17
N LEU A 70 -23.50 34.06 34.05
CA LEU A 70 -24.10 33.67 32.76
C LEU A 70 -23.98 32.17 32.45
N PHE A 71 -23.46 31.35 33.38
CA PHE A 71 -23.20 29.93 33.11
C PHE A 71 -24.46 29.08 33.23
N ASP A 72 -24.85 28.43 32.12
CA ASP A 72 -25.93 27.47 32.03
C ASP A 72 -25.35 26.06 31.82
N PHE A 73 -25.36 25.24 32.88
CA PHE A 73 -24.75 23.91 32.84
C PHE A 73 -25.37 23.00 31.78
N ASP A 74 -26.70 22.97 31.66
CA ASP A 74 -27.39 22.04 30.76
C ASP A 74 -27.09 22.36 29.30
N ARG A 75 -26.88 23.64 28.98
CA ARG A 75 -26.44 24.11 27.67
C ARG A 75 -24.96 23.83 27.39
N GLU A 76 -24.07 24.22 28.30
CA GLU A 76 -22.62 24.15 28.04
C GLU A 76 -22.08 22.70 28.13
N VAL A 77 -22.74 21.80 28.88
CA VAL A 77 -22.36 20.38 28.94
C VAL A 77 -22.77 19.59 27.69
N GLN A 78 -23.71 20.09 26.89
CA GLN A 78 -24.31 19.35 25.77
C GLN A 78 -23.25 18.90 24.75
N ALA A 79 -22.36 19.80 24.32
CA ALA A 79 -21.31 19.50 23.35
C ALA A 79 -20.27 18.50 23.88
N LEU A 80 -20.01 18.50 25.19
CA LEU A 80 -19.11 17.53 25.82
C LEU A 80 -19.75 16.14 25.84
N LEU A 81 -21.04 16.04 26.20
CA LEU A 81 -21.77 14.77 26.21
C LEU A 81 -21.93 14.19 24.80
N GLU A 82 -22.22 15.02 23.79
CA GLU A 82 -22.33 14.58 22.40
C GLU A 82 -21.02 13.93 21.90
N VAL A 83 -19.87 14.58 22.15
CA VAL A 83 -18.55 14.05 21.76
C VAL A 83 -18.18 12.80 22.56
N LEU A 84 -18.48 12.75 23.87
CA LEU A 84 -18.18 11.57 24.71
C LEU A 84 -19.03 10.37 24.29
N VAL A 85 -20.37 10.52 24.22
CA VAL A 85 -21.28 9.44 23.84
C VAL A 85 -20.98 8.98 22.41
N GLY A 86 -20.84 9.91 21.47
CA GLY A 86 -20.49 9.60 20.08
C GLY A 86 -19.25 8.73 19.97
N LYS A 87 -18.14 9.16 20.57
CA LYS A 87 -16.87 8.39 20.54
C LYS A 87 -16.96 7.04 21.25
N THR A 88 -17.65 6.95 22.38
CA THR A 88 -17.79 5.65 23.08
C THR A 88 -18.60 4.64 22.26
N VAL A 89 -19.64 5.09 21.53
CA VAL A 89 -20.42 4.22 20.64
C VAL A 89 -19.67 3.86 19.36
N GLU A 90 -18.97 4.83 18.76
CA GLU A 90 -18.10 4.66 17.59
C GLU A 90 -17.01 3.61 17.88
N GLN A 91 -16.20 3.82 18.92
CA GLN A 91 -15.15 2.88 19.33
C GLN A 91 -15.71 1.49 19.69
N SER A 92 -16.83 1.42 20.42
CA SER A 92 -17.45 0.12 20.79
C SER A 92 -17.92 -0.66 19.56
N LEU A 93 -18.36 0.02 18.50
CA LEU A 93 -18.79 -0.61 17.25
C LEU A 93 -17.59 -1.11 16.44
N GLU A 94 -16.54 -0.30 16.33
CA GLU A 94 -15.29 -0.68 15.65
C GLU A 94 -14.64 -1.90 16.32
N GLU A 95 -14.49 -1.90 17.65
CA GLU A 95 -13.89 -3.02 18.40
C GLU A 95 -14.67 -4.33 18.20
N VAL A 96 -16.00 -4.30 18.24
CA VAL A 96 -16.84 -5.50 18.03
C VAL A 96 -16.74 -6.00 16.58
N MET A 97 -16.71 -5.11 15.59
CA MET A 97 -16.53 -5.50 14.19
C MET A 97 -15.15 -6.12 13.94
N GLU A 98 -14.08 -5.55 14.49
CA GLU A 98 -12.74 -6.13 14.41
C GLU A 98 -12.66 -7.52 15.07
N GLU A 99 -13.31 -7.72 16.23
CA GLU A 99 -13.35 -9.04 16.88
C GLU A 99 -14.06 -10.09 16.03
N GLU A 100 -15.20 -9.77 15.40
CA GLU A 100 -15.91 -10.70 14.52
C GLU A 100 -15.11 -11.03 13.24
N GLU A 101 -14.50 -10.03 12.60
CA GLU A 101 -13.63 -10.27 11.43
C GLU A 101 -12.41 -11.14 11.79
N LEU A 102 -11.73 -10.83 12.90
CA LEU A 102 -10.61 -11.63 13.40
C LEU A 102 -11.04 -13.05 13.77
N ALA A 103 -12.23 -13.24 14.35
CA ALA A 103 -12.79 -14.56 14.64
C ALA A 103 -13.05 -15.36 13.35
N GLY A 104 -13.64 -14.72 12.34
CA GLY A 104 -13.88 -15.30 11.01
C GLY A 104 -12.59 -15.72 10.31
N LEU A 105 -11.60 -14.82 10.23
CA LEU A 105 -10.28 -15.10 9.65
C LEU A 105 -9.56 -16.23 10.42
N ARG A 106 -9.61 -16.24 11.75
CA ARG A 106 -9.05 -17.31 12.59
C ARG A 106 -9.77 -18.64 12.40
N ALA A 107 -11.07 -18.66 12.10
CA ALA A 107 -11.81 -19.87 11.77
C ALA A 107 -11.40 -20.43 10.39
N GLN A 108 -11.38 -19.59 9.36
CA GLN A 108 -10.94 -19.96 8.01
C GLN A 108 -9.50 -20.48 7.99
N GLN A 109 -8.57 -19.81 8.69
CA GLN A 109 -7.18 -20.26 8.78
C GLN A 109 -7.03 -21.60 9.52
N ARG A 110 -7.87 -21.93 10.50
CA ARG A 110 -7.86 -23.24 11.17
C ARG A 110 -8.31 -24.34 10.22
N ALA A 111 -9.49 -24.19 9.61
CA ALA A 111 -10.03 -25.16 8.65
C ALA A 111 -9.06 -25.41 7.47
N PHE A 112 -8.45 -24.37 6.92
CA PHE A 112 -7.46 -24.52 5.84
C PHE A 112 -6.19 -25.27 6.29
N ARG A 113 -5.69 -25.02 7.52
CA ARG A 113 -4.53 -25.73 8.07
C ARG A 113 -4.84 -27.20 8.34
N GLU A 114 -6.04 -27.49 8.85
CA GLU A 114 -6.51 -28.86 9.11
C GLU A 114 -6.60 -29.67 7.80
N LEU A 115 -7.26 -29.13 6.77
CA LEU A 115 -7.31 -29.74 5.44
C LEU A 115 -5.91 -29.98 4.86
N ARG A 116 -5.05 -28.95 4.85
CA ARG A 116 -3.69 -29.02 4.32
C ARG A 116 -2.79 -30.02 5.07
N ASN A 117 -3.00 -30.21 6.38
CA ASN A 117 -2.28 -31.21 7.16
C ASN A 117 -2.72 -32.63 6.76
N ASN A 118 -4.02 -32.87 6.64
CA ASN A 118 -4.57 -34.16 6.19
C ASN A 118 -4.06 -34.52 4.79
N GLU A 119 -4.13 -33.58 3.84
CA GLU A 119 -3.59 -33.73 2.48
C GLU A 119 -2.09 -34.08 2.49
N LEU A 120 -1.30 -33.42 3.35
CA LEU A 120 0.13 -33.66 3.48
C LEU A 120 0.42 -35.08 4.00
N GLU A 121 -0.34 -35.56 5.00
CA GLU A 121 -0.20 -36.91 5.52
C GLU A 121 -0.56 -37.98 4.47
N GLU A 122 -1.62 -37.78 3.68
CA GLU A 122 -1.96 -38.67 2.58
C GLU A 122 -0.87 -38.69 1.49
N VAL A 123 -0.37 -37.53 1.09
CA VAL A 123 0.73 -37.40 0.12
C VAL A 123 2.01 -38.07 0.62
N LEU A 124 2.35 -37.95 1.91
CA LEU A 124 3.50 -38.63 2.51
C LEU A 124 3.32 -40.16 2.53
N ARG A 125 2.13 -40.64 2.91
CA ARG A 125 1.74 -42.06 2.88
C ARG A 125 1.87 -42.64 1.47
N LEU A 126 1.39 -41.94 0.44
CA LEU A 126 1.47 -42.37 -0.95
C LEU A 126 2.93 -42.40 -1.46
N LYS A 127 3.72 -41.35 -1.18
CA LYS A 127 5.15 -41.29 -1.54
C LYS A 127 5.96 -42.43 -0.91
N GLU A 128 5.71 -42.78 0.35
CA GLU A 128 6.39 -43.91 1.01
C GLU A 128 5.98 -45.27 0.40
N GLN A 129 4.71 -45.44 -0.03
CA GLN A 129 4.29 -46.64 -0.76
C GLN A 129 4.94 -46.73 -2.15
N GLU A 130 5.00 -45.63 -2.90
CA GLU A 130 5.70 -45.56 -4.19
C GLU A 130 7.19 -45.89 -4.02
N ARG A 131 7.87 -45.27 -3.05
CA ARG A 131 9.28 -45.52 -2.73
C ARG A 131 9.57 -46.96 -2.32
N ARG A 132 8.57 -47.72 -1.84
CA ARG A 132 8.69 -49.18 -1.64
C ARG A 132 8.53 -49.94 -2.96
N ARG A 133 7.47 -49.63 -3.73
CA ARG A 133 7.19 -50.27 -5.03
C ARG A 133 8.32 -50.08 -6.05
N SER A 134 8.88 -48.88 -6.17
CA SER A 134 10.00 -48.61 -7.08
C SER A 134 11.27 -49.37 -6.69
N LYS A 135 11.63 -49.43 -5.41
CA LYS A 135 12.77 -50.24 -4.94
C LYS A 135 12.57 -51.74 -5.12
N GLU A 136 11.34 -52.25 -5.07
CA GLU A 136 11.09 -53.66 -5.43
C GLU A 136 11.19 -53.88 -6.95
N LYS A 137 10.62 -52.97 -7.75
CA LYS A 137 10.70 -52.99 -9.22
C LYS A 137 12.16 -52.96 -9.71
N GLU A 138 12.98 -52.07 -9.17
CA GLU A 138 14.43 -52.00 -9.42
C GLU A 138 15.13 -53.34 -9.13
N ARG A 139 14.85 -53.95 -7.98
CA ARG A 139 15.41 -55.26 -7.59
C ARG A 139 14.99 -56.37 -8.55
N ARG A 140 13.71 -56.44 -8.94
CA ARG A 140 13.22 -57.45 -9.89
C ARG A 140 13.79 -57.25 -11.30
N VAL A 141 13.92 -56.01 -11.77
CA VAL A 141 14.55 -55.69 -13.06
C VAL A 141 16.04 -56.06 -13.05
N ALA A 142 16.77 -55.79 -11.96
CA ALA A 142 18.16 -56.22 -11.82
C ALA A 142 18.30 -57.75 -11.83
N GLN A 143 17.43 -58.47 -11.11
CA GLN A 143 17.39 -59.94 -11.12
C GLN A 143 17.10 -60.50 -12.52
N GLN A 144 16.10 -59.97 -13.23
CA GLN A 144 15.76 -60.38 -14.59
C GLN A 144 16.90 -60.11 -15.58
N LYS A 145 17.62 -58.98 -15.44
CA LYS A 145 18.80 -58.66 -16.28
C LYS A 145 19.93 -59.67 -16.08
N GLU A 146 20.19 -60.11 -14.85
CA GLU A 146 21.19 -61.13 -14.55
C GLU A 146 20.78 -62.53 -15.01
N VAL A 147 19.49 -62.87 -14.96
CA VAL A 147 18.96 -64.11 -15.56
C VAL A 147 19.14 -64.09 -17.08
N LEU A 148 18.70 -63.02 -17.75
CA LEU A 148 18.80 -62.87 -19.21
C LEU A 148 20.27 -62.91 -19.70
N ARG A 149 21.23 -62.38 -18.91
CA ARG A 149 22.65 -62.51 -19.26
C ARG A 149 23.11 -63.96 -19.22
N LYS A 150 22.75 -64.70 -18.16
CA LYS A 150 23.07 -66.14 -18.03
C LYS A 150 22.40 -66.99 -19.12
N GLU A 151 21.15 -66.66 -19.49
CA GLU A 151 20.45 -67.33 -20.60
C GLU A 151 21.19 -67.15 -21.93
N ARG A 152 21.69 -65.95 -22.24
CA ARG A 152 22.55 -65.70 -23.41
C ARG A 152 23.86 -66.47 -23.34
N GLU A 153 24.58 -66.36 -22.21
CA GLU A 153 25.82 -67.11 -21.97
C GLU A 153 25.65 -68.62 -22.13
N VAL A 154 24.47 -69.18 -21.78
CA VAL A 154 24.14 -70.60 -21.94
C VAL A 154 23.74 -70.93 -23.37
N ALA A 155 22.91 -70.11 -24.02
CA ALA A 155 22.51 -70.29 -25.41
C ALA A 155 23.72 -70.27 -26.37
N GLU A 156 24.67 -69.35 -26.16
CA GLU A 156 25.93 -69.28 -26.92
C GLU A 156 26.78 -70.55 -26.74
N LYS A 157 26.90 -71.06 -25.50
CA LYS A 157 27.63 -72.31 -25.21
C LYS A 157 26.94 -73.53 -25.83
N ILE A 158 25.61 -73.59 -25.86
CA ILE A 158 24.84 -74.64 -26.51
C ILE A 158 25.02 -74.57 -28.03
N ALA A 159 24.93 -73.37 -28.63
CA ALA A 159 25.12 -73.17 -30.06
C ALA A 159 26.54 -73.54 -30.51
N ALA A 160 27.57 -73.11 -29.79
CA ALA A 160 28.96 -73.47 -30.06
C ALA A 160 29.21 -74.98 -29.93
N ARG A 161 28.58 -75.64 -28.94
CA ARG A 161 28.62 -77.11 -28.80
C ARG A 161 27.92 -77.81 -29.98
N ALA A 162 26.72 -77.38 -30.37
CA ALA A 162 26.00 -77.98 -31.49
C ALA A 162 26.78 -77.81 -32.81
N PHE A 163 27.30 -76.61 -33.07
CA PHE A 163 28.12 -76.32 -34.24
C PHE A 163 29.40 -77.17 -34.29
N THR A 164 30.15 -77.27 -33.17
CA THR A 164 31.36 -78.11 -33.13
C THR A 164 31.04 -79.60 -33.26
N GLN A 165 29.92 -80.09 -32.71
CA GLN A 165 29.49 -81.48 -32.92
C GLN A 165 29.14 -81.76 -34.38
N GLN A 166 28.42 -80.87 -35.07
CA GLN A 166 28.12 -81.01 -36.50
C GLN A 166 29.40 -80.93 -37.34
N TYR A 167 30.21 -79.88 -37.14
CA TYR A 167 31.42 -79.66 -37.92
C TYR A 167 32.44 -80.82 -37.78
N LEU A 168 32.60 -81.38 -36.57
CA LEU A 168 33.47 -82.55 -36.37
C LEU A 168 32.89 -83.84 -36.99
N ALA A 169 31.56 -83.99 -37.01
CA ALA A 169 30.90 -85.14 -37.64
C ALA A 169 31.10 -85.16 -39.17
N ASP A 170 31.12 -84.00 -39.81
CA ASP A 170 31.37 -83.87 -41.26
C ASP A 170 32.88 -83.85 -41.60
N LEU A 171 33.69 -83.18 -40.77
CA LEU A 171 35.14 -83.05 -41.00
C LEU A 171 35.87 -84.38 -40.89
N LEU A 172 35.52 -85.24 -39.93
CA LEU A 172 36.23 -86.50 -39.73
C LEU A 172 36.14 -87.43 -40.96
N PRO A 173 34.95 -87.77 -41.51
CA PRO A 173 34.83 -88.52 -42.76
C PRO A 173 35.54 -87.86 -43.94
N ALA A 174 35.45 -86.52 -44.08
CA ALA A 174 36.10 -85.80 -45.18
C ALA A 174 37.64 -85.90 -45.11
N VAL A 175 38.22 -85.72 -43.92
CA VAL A 175 39.67 -85.84 -43.68
C VAL A 175 40.16 -87.28 -43.86
N PHE A 176 39.45 -88.27 -43.31
CA PHE A 176 39.78 -89.69 -43.51
C PHE A 176 39.71 -90.09 -44.99
N THR A 177 38.68 -89.62 -45.72
CA THR A 177 38.55 -89.89 -47.16
C THR A 177 39.67 -89.22 -47.96
N SER A 178 40.04 -87.98 -47.64
CA SER A 178 41.13 -87.26 -48.30
C SER A 178 42.50 -87.91 -48.05
N LEU A 179 42.82 -88.28 -46.81
CA LEU A 179 44.06 -88.99 -46.50
C LEU A 179 44.13 -90.37 -47.17
N ARG A 180 42.99 -91.05 -47.35
CA ARG A 180 42.90 -92.31 -48.08
C ARG A 180 43.05 -92.12 -49.60
N SER A 181 42.46 -91.09 -50.20
CA SER A 181 42.59 -90.82 -51.64
C SER A 181 44.00 -90.33 -52.02
N HIS A 182 44.70 -89.63 -51.11
CA HIS A 182 46.10 -89.26 -51.29
C HIS A 182 47.09 -90.38 -50.89
N GLY A 183 46.62 -91.59 -50.58
CA GLY A 183 47.47 -92.78 -50.35
C GLY A 183 48.20 -92.83 -49.01
N TYR A 184 47.93 -91.93 -48.06
CA TYR A 184 48.54 -91.96 -46.73
C TYR A 184 48.00 -93.11 -45.85
N PHE A 185 46.74 -93.50 -46.06
CA PHE A 185 46.17 -94.72 -45.49
C PHE A 185 46.25 -95.86 -46.51
N TYR A 186 47.20 -96.76 -46.30
CA TYR A 186 47.37 -98.03 -47.02
C TYR A 186 47.13 -99.21 -46.07
N ASP A 187 46.62 -100.33 -46.57
CA ASP A 187 46.62 -101.57 -45.81
C ASP A 187 48.06 -102.14 -45.78
N PRO A 188 48.64 -102.45 -44.60
CA PRO A 188 49.98 -103.00 -44.52
C PRO A 188 50.11 -104.38 -45.19
N VAL A 189 49.02 -105.16 -45.28
CA VAL A 189 48.99 -106.47 -45.96
C VAL A 189 48.98 -106.29 -47.47
N GLU A 190 48.14 -105.39 -48.02
CA GLU A 190 48.15 -105.09 -49.46
C GLU A 190 49.52 -104.55 -49.89
N LYS A 191 50.10 -103.63 -49.12
CA LYS A 191 51.44 -103.09 -49.39
C LYS A 191 52.51 -104.18 -49.33
N ALA A 192 52.51 -105.04 -48.31
CA ALA A 192 53.46 -106.14 -48.21
C ALA A 192 53.36 -107.10 -49.41
N ILE A 193 52.14 -107.41 -49.88
CA ILE A 193 51.91 -108.23 -51.08
C ILE A 193 52.43 -107.53 -52.34
N ILE A 194 52.18 -106.23 -52.50
CA ILE A 194 52.70 -105.44 -53.64
C ILE A 194 54.23 -105.40 -53.63
N ASP A 195 54.86 -105.17 -52.48
CA ASP A 195 56.32 -105.13 -52.32
C ASP A 195 56.94 -106.53 -52.58
N ASP A 196 56.28 -107.63 -52.18
CA ASP A 196 56.70 -109.00 -52.49
C ASP A 196 56.53 -109.38 -53.97
N VAL A 197 55.44 -108.94 -54.61
CA VAL A 197 55.21 -109.13 -56.05
C VAL A 197 56.20 -108.30 -56.87
N ALA A 198 56.52 -107.08 -56.44
CA ALA A 198 57.57 -106.27 -57.04
C ALA A 198 58.95 -106.93 -56.92
N ARG A 199 59.27 -107.51 -55.75
CA ARG A 199 60.52 -108.26 -55.52
C ARG A 199 60.63 -109.47 -56.46
N LYS A 200 59.60 -110.32 -56.49
CA LYS A 200 59.53 -111.50 -57.39
C LYS A 200 59.59 -111.13 -58.86
N ARG A 201 59.04 -109.97 -59.25
CA ARG A 201 59.13 -109.45 -60.63
C ARG A 201 60.53 -108.93 -60.97
N GLN A 202 61.27 -108.36 -60.00
CA GLN A 202 62.69 -108.00 -60.20
C GLN A 202 63.61 -109.21 -60.22
N GLU A 203 63.29 -110.27 -59.46
CA GLU A 203 64.00 -111.55 -59.47
C GLU A 203 63.82 -112.23 -60.85
N ALA A 204 62.58 -112.43 -61.31
CA ALA A 204 62.31 -113.00 -62.63
C ALA A 204 62.92 -112.20 -63.81
N PHE A 205 63.07 -110.88 -63.69
CA PHE A 205 63.71 -110.06 -64.72
C PHE A 205 65.25 -110.20 -64.73
N LYS A 206 65.87 -110.64 -63.63
CA LYS A 206 67.30 -111.02 -63.58
C LYS A 206 67.52 -112.43 -64.13
N ASP A 207 66.57 -113.34 -63.93
CA ASP A 207 66.61 -114.71 -64.48
C ASP A 207 66.34 -114.78 -66.00
N THR A 208 66.20 -113.62 -66.68
CA THR A 208 65.99 -113.50 -68.13
C THR A 208 67.12 -112.73 -68.84
N GLN A 209 68.33 -112.70 -68.27
CA GLN A 209 69.57 -112.23 -68.89
C GLN A 209 70.72 -113.24 -68.70
#